data_AF-A0A1D7NNM0-F1
#
_entry.id   AF-A0A1D7NNM0-F1
#
_cell.length_a   1.000
_cell.length_b   1.000
_cell.length_c   1.000
_cell.angle_alpha   90.00
_cell.angle_beta   90.00
_cell.angle_gamma   90.00
#
_symmetry.space_group_name_H-M   'P 1'
#
loop_
_entity.id
_entity.type
_entity.pdbx_description
1 polymer ?
#
loop_
_entity_poly.entity_id
_entity_poly.type
_entity_poly.pdbx_seq_one_letter_code
_entity_poly.pdbx_strand_id
1 'polypeptide(L)'
;MTRQVSDEGHRQSRWKRHIVFGLAFLAGFLVAASIYLILAIGECIPRDGSAQMHACDAIKRRDFWLYPLLFAATAGGSIAMHWRGVSLASLCAATSGLVAAVALMLANAYFA
;
A
#
# COMPACT_ATOMS: atom_id res chain seq x y z
N MET A 1 45.56 -4.90 -6.89
CA MET A 1 44.63 -3.75 -6.79
C MET A 1 43.21 -4.03 -7.35
N THR A 2 42.92 -5.20 -7.92
CA THR A 2 41.61 -5.51 -8.54
C THR A 2 40.48 -5.91 -7.57
N ARG A 3 40.80 -6.34 -6.34
CA ARG A 3 39.77 -6.70 -5.33
C ARG A 3 38.97 -5.50 -4.82
N GLN A 4 39.60 -4.34 -4.63
CA GLN A 4 38.94 -3.15 -4.08
C GLN A 4 37.86 -2.59 -5.02
N VAL A 5 38.13 -2.56 -6.33
CA VAL A 5 37.17 -2.06 -7.35
C VAL A 5 35.93 -2.96 -7.46
N SER A 6 36.08 -4.27 -7.22
CA SER A 6 34.97 -5.23 -7.29
C SER A 6 34.03 -5.12 -6.08
N ASP A 7 34.58 -4.89 -4.89
CA ASP A 7 33.79 -4.67 -3.66
C ASP A 7 33.00 -3.36 -3.70
N GLU A 8 33.57 -2.28 -4.25
CA GLU A 8 32.87 -1.01 -4.43
C GLU A 8 31.71 -1.13 -5.43
N GLY A 9 31.90 -1.85 -6.54
CA GLY A 9 30.84 -2.11 -7.52
C GLY A 9 29.65 -2.90 -6.93
N HIS A 10 29.92 -3.92 -6.12
CA HIS A 10 28.87 -4.68 -5.42
C HIS A 10 28.17 -3.89 -4.32
N ARG A 11 28.89 -3.01 -3.62
CA ARG A 11 28.31 -2.12 -2.61
C ARG A 11 27.41 -1.06 -3.26
N GLN A 12 27.84 -0.47 -4.37
CA GLN A 12 27.08 0.52 -5.13
C GLN A 12 25.81 -0.09 -5.77
N SER A 13 25.91 -1.31 -6.30
CA SER A 13 24.76 -2.06 -6.84
C SER A 13 23.70 -2.37 -5.77
N ARG A 14 24.12 -2.82 -4.58
CA ARG A 14 23.19 -3.01 -3.44
C ARG A 14 22.55 -1.70 -3.00
N TRP A 15 23.33 -0.62 -2.90
CA TRP A 15 22.81 0.69 -2.50
C TRP A 15 21.75 1.24 -3.47
N LYS A 16 21.98 1.10 -4.78
CA LYS A 16 21.00 1.46 -5.81
C LYS A 16 19.69 0.67 -5.66
N ARG A 17 19.75 -0.63 -5.35
CA ARG A 17 18.54 -1.44 -5.08
C ARG A 17 17.72 -0.92 -3.91
N HIS A 18 18.36 -0.47 -2.83
CA HIS A 18 17.64 0.10 -1.69
C HIS A 18 16.99 1.45 -2.03
N ILE A 19 17.65 2.31 -2.79
CA ILE A 19 17.07 3.59 -3.24
C ILE A 19 15.86 3.34 -4.13
N VAL A 20 15.98 2.47 -5.13
CA VAL A 20 14.87 2.16 -6.05
C VAL A 20 13.68 1.59 -5.29
N PHE A 21 13.92 0.68 -4.35
CA PHE A 21 12.86 0.15 -3.49
C PHE A 21 12.22 1.26 -2.64
N GLY A 22 13.03 2.13 -2.02
CA GLY A 22 12.53 3.25 -1.21
C GLY A 22 11.64 4.21 -2.00
N LEU A 23 12.05 4.57 -3.23
CA LEU A 23 11.25 5.40 -4.13
C LEU A 23 9.94 4.71 -4.55
N ALA A 24 9.99 3.43 -4.89
CA ALA A 24 8.81 2.66 -5.25
C ALA A 24 7.84 2.54 -4.06
N PHE A 25 8.36 2.33 -2.85
CA PHE A 25 7.59 2.29 -1.62
C PHE A 25 6.94 3.64 -1.32
N LEU A 26 7.66 4.74 -1.50
CA LEU A 26 7.12 6.09 -1.34
C LEU A 26 5.99 6.37 -2.34
N ALA A 27 6.14 5.96 -3.60
CA ALA A 27 5.10 6.09 -4.60
C ALA A 27 3.83 5.29 -4.21
N GLY A 28 4.02 4.03 -3.79
CA GLY A 28 2.91 3.20 -3.30
C GLY A 28 2.22 3.79 -2.06
N PHE A 29 3.00 4.35 -1.14
CA PHE A 29 2.49 5.04 0.05
C PHE A 29 1.70 6.31 -0.30
N LEU A 30 2.18 7.13 -1.24
CA LEU A 30 1.46 8.32 -1.70
C LEU A 30 0.11 7.95 -2.33
N VAL A 31 0.09 6.94 -3.20
CA VAL A 31 -1.16 6.42 -3.77
C VAL A 31 -2.10 5.93 -2.67
N ALA A 32 -1.58 5.19 -1.70
CA ALA A 32 -2.39 4.70 -0.57
C ALA A 32 -2.95 5.84 0.28
N ALA A 33 -2.13 6.86 0.57
CA ALA A 33 -2.55 8.04 1.31
C ALA A 33 -3.65 8.82 0.58
N SER A 34 -3.55 8.98 -0.75
CA SER A 34 -4.59 9.62 -1.56
C SER A 34 -5.91 8.85 -1.51
N ILE A 35 -5.87 7.51 -1.63
CA ILE A 35 -7.07 6.67 -1.55
C ILE A 35 -7.69 6.74 -0.15
N TYR A 36 -6.86 6.64 0.89
CA TYR A 36 -7.32 6.77 2.27
C TYR A 36 -7.96 8.13 2.55
N LEU A 37 -7.40 9.22 2.01
CA LEU A 37 -7.97 10.56 2.14
C LEU A 37 -9.36 10.64 1.50
N ILE A 38 -9.55 10.04 0.31
CA ILE A 38 -10.85 9.97 -0.36
C ILE A 38 -11.85 9.19 0.51
N LEU A 39 -11.45 8.05 1.07
CA LEU A 39 -12.29 7.24 1.96
C LEU A 39 -12.64 7.99 3.27
N ALA A 40 -11.70 8.76 3.81
CA ALA A 40 -11.92 9.54 5.03
C ALA A 40 -12.87 10.73 4.80
N ILE A 41 -12.68 11.47 3.70
CA ILE A 41 -13.47 12.67 3.38
C ILE A 41 -14.85 12.30 2.80
N GLY A 42 -14.99 11.17 2.11
CA GLY A 42 -16.26 10.78 1.48
C GLY A 42 -17.43 10.76 2.47
N GLU A 43 -18.30 11.76 2.42
CA GLU A 43 -19.43 11.89 3.34
C GLU A 43 -20.60 11.00 2.89
N CYS A 44 -21.26 10.35 3.85
CA CYS A 44 -22.56 9.72 3.60
C CYS A 44 -23.61 10.83 3.49
N ILE A 45 -23.99 11.20 2.26
CA ILE A 45 -25.08 12.14 1.98
C ILE A 45 -26.33 11.34 1.59
N PRO A 46 -27.51 11.65 2.14
CA PRO A 46 -27.86 12.84 2.93
C PRO A 46 -28.03 12.55 4.45
N ARG A 47 -27.77 13.57 5.29
CA ARG A 47 -27.75 13.48 6.77
C ARG A 47 -29.15 13.50 7.37
N ASP A 48 -29.94 12.48 7.03
CA ASP A 48 -31.38 12.48 7.31
C ASP A 48 -31.73 11.68 8.57
N GLY A 49 -30.74 11.02 9.18
CA GLY A 49 -30.96 10.04 10.25
C GLY A 49 -31.67 8.76 9.78
N SER A 50 -31.72 8.51 8.46
CA SER A 50 -32.37 7.34 7.88
C SER A 50 -31.59 6.05 8.15
N ALA A 51 -32.25 4.89 8.06
CA ALA A 51 -31.58 3.59 8.18
C ALA A 51 -30.45 3.40 7.14
N GLN A 52 -30.56 4.06 5.99
CA GLN A 52 -29.53 4.07 4.94
C GLN A 52 -28.27 4.85 5.37
N MET A 53 -28.42 5.91 6.17
CA MET A 53 -27.29 6.64 6.75
C MET A 53 -26.51 5.76 7.73
N HIS A 54 -27.20 5.06 8.64
CA HIS A 54 -26.55 4.18 9.61
C HIS A 54 -25.82 3.00 8.94
N ALA A 55 -26.37 2.45 7.86
CA ALA A 55 -25.69 1.44 7.06
C ALA A 55 -24.42 1.98 6.39
N CYS A 56 -24.47 3.19 5.83
CA CYS A 56 -23.33 3.84 5.21
C CYS A 56 -22.20 4.15 6.21
N ASP A 57 -22.54 4.66 7.40
CA ASP A 57 -21.55 4.94 8.46
C ASP A 57 -20.86 3.66 8.97
N ALA A 58 -21.60 2.55 9.08
CA ALA A 58 -21.03 1.26 9.47
C ALA A 58 -20.02 0.75 8.45
N ILE A 59 -20.33 0.84 7.16
CA ILE A 59 -19.43 0.45 6.06
C ILE A 59 -18.20 1.38 6.04
N LYS A 60 -18.40 2.70 6.15
CA LYS A 60 -17.30 3.66 6.15
C LYS A 60 -16.33 3.42 7.30
N ARG A 61 -16.85 3.12 8.50
CA ARG A 61 -16.02 2.82 9.66
C ARG A 61 -15.22 1.53 9.46
N ARG A 62 -15.80 0.50 8.85
CA ARG A 62 -15.10 -0.73 8.49
C ARG A 62 -13.96 -0.44 7.51
N ASP A 63 -14.26 0.27 6.44
CA ASP A 63 -13.32 0.54 5.35
C ASP A 63 -12.15 1.41 5.81
N PHE A 64 -12.42 2.38 6.71
CA PHE A 64 -11.42 3.22 7.34
C PHE A 64 -10.37 2.41 8.11
N TRP A 65 -10.75 1.34 8.79
CA TRP A 65 -9.81 0.48 9.53
C TRP A 65 -9.20 -0.62 8.65
N LEU A 66 -9.98 -1.16 7.70
CA LEU A 66 -9.57 -2.28 6.88
C LEU A 66 -8.53 -1.87 5.82
N TYR A 67 -8.67 -0.67 5.24
CA TYR A 67 -7.73 -0.16 4.25
C TYR A 67 -6.27 -0.05 4.76
N PRO A 68 -5.97 0.63 5.88
CA PRO A 68 -4.60 0.73 6.38
C PRO A 68 -4.04 -0.63 6.80
N LEU A 69 -4.88 -1.57 7.29
CA LEU A 69 -4.46 -2.94 7.57
C LEU A 69 -4.04 -3.69 6.31
N LEU A 70 -4.84 -3.61 5.25
CA LEU A 70 -4.52 -4.22 3.96
C LEU A 70 -3.24 -3.63 3.36
N PHE A 71 -3.08 -2.30 3.42
CA PHE A 71 -1.85 -1.65 3.00
C PHE A 71 -0.64 -2.10 3.82
N ALA A 72 -0.76 -2.18 5.15
CA ALA A 72 0.33 -2.66 6.01
C ALA A 72 0.73 -4.10 5.67
N ALA A 73 -0.23 -4.97 5.37
CA ALA A 73 0.03 -6.35 4.97
C ALA A 73 0.76 -6.44 3.61
N THR A 74 0.31 -5.69 2.60
CA THR A 74 0.95 -5.68 1.27
C THR A 74 2.31 -5.01 1.30
N ALA A 75 2.44 -3.88 2.00
CA ALA A 75 3.70 -3.19 2.27
C ALA A 75 4.70 -4.11 2.99
N GLY A 76 4.28 -4.77 4.08
CA GLY A 76 5.10 -5.74 4.81
C GLY A 76 5.57 -6.90 3.94
N GLY A 77 4.69 -7.42 3.07
CA GLY A 77 5.05 -8.44 2.09
C GLY A 77 6.11 -7.98 1.10
N SER A 78 5.98 -6.77 0.55
CA SER A 78 6.97 -6.19 -0.36
C SER A 78 8.33 -5.94 0.31
N ILE A 79 8.33 -5.52 1.57
CA ILE A 79 9.54 -5.41 2.39
C ILE A 79 10.16 -6.81 2.53
N ALA A 80 9.43 -7.82 2.98
CA ALA A 80 9.97 -9.17 3.13
C ALA A 80 10.57 -9.71 1.81
N MET A 81 9.93 -9.44 0.66
CA MET A 81 10.47 -9.79 -0.67
C MET A 81 11.77 -9.06 -0.99
N HIS A 82 11.87 -7.77 -0.65
CA HIS A 82 13.10 -6.98 -0.86
C HIS A 82 14.28 -7.54 -0.07
N TRP A 83 14.05 -7.91 1.20
CA TRP A 83 15.06 -8.53 2.06
C TRP A 83 15.47 -9.93 1.55
N ARG A 84 14.56 -10.68 0.91
CA ARG A 84 14.84 -11.97 0.25
C ARG A 84 15.54 -11.84 -1.11
N GLY A 85 15.79 -10.63 -1.59
CA GLY A 85 16.50 -10.42 -2.84
C GLY A 85 15.66 -10.52 -4.10
N VAL A 86 14.33 -10.58 -3.98
CA VAL A 86 13.42 -10.74 -5.12
C VAL A 86 13.39 -9.46 -5.97
N SER A 87 13.63 -9.58 -7.28
CA SER A 87 13.67 -8.44 -8.20
C SER A 87 12.33 -7.71 -8.34
N LEU A 88 11.21 -8.42 -8.17
CA LEU A 88 9.85 -7.90 -8.22
C LEU A 88 9.43 -7.09 -6.99
N ALA A 89 10.24 -7.05 -5.92
CA ALA A 89 9.87 -6.37 -4.68
C ALA A 89 9.53 -4.89 -4.87
N SER A 90 10.26 -4.17 -5.72
CA SER A 90 10.01 -2.76 -6.02
C SER A 90 8.67 -2.56 -6.75
N LEU A 91 8.33 -3.44 -7.69
CA LEU A 91 7.05 -3.38 -8.40
C LEU A 91 5.90 -3.62 -7.43
N CYS A 92 6.02 -4.63 -6.56
CA CYS A 92 5.04 -4.93 -5.52
C CYS A 92 4.89 -3.78 -4.51
N ALA A 93 5.98 -3.10 -4.16
CA ALA A 93 5.93 -1.93 -3.28
C ALA A 93 5.16 -0.76 -3.93
N ALA A 94 5.41 -0.48 -5.22
CA ALA A 94 4.72 0.58 -5.96
C ALA A 94 3.22 0.31 -6.13
N THR A 95 2.81 -0.95 -6.30
CA THR A 95 1.40 -1.32 -6.49
C THR A 95 0.66 -1.66 -5.20
N SER A 96 1.35 -1.71 -4.05
CA SER A 96 0.79 -2.11 -2.75
C SER A 96 -0.49 -1.35 -2.35
N GLY A 97 -0.52 -0.02 -2.58
CA GLY A 97 -1.70 0.81 -2.32
C GLY A 97 -2.90 0.52 -3.23
N LEU A 98 -2.63 0.16 -4.49
CA LEU A 98 -3.67 -0.24 -5.45
C LEU A 98 -4.20 -1.63 -5.11
N VAL A 99 -3.31 -2.58 -4.77
CA VAL A 99 -3.68 -3.94 -4.36
C VAL A 99 -4.55 -3.90 -3.09
N ALA A 100 -4.20 -3.05 -2.13
CA ALA A 100 -5.02 -2.86 -0.92
C ALA A 100 -6.42 -2.30 -1.25
N ALA A 101 -6.52 -1.37 -2.22
CA ALA A 101 -7.80 -0.83 -2.65
C ALA A 101 -8.67 -1.87 -3.37
N VAL A 102 -8.08 -2.65 -4.27
CA VAL A 102 -8.78 -3.75 -4.96
C VAL A 102 -9.24 -4.81 -3.96
N ALA A 103 -8.39 -5.18 -2.99
CA ALA A 103 -8.76 -6.12 -1.93
C ALA A 103 -9.92 -5.60 -1.08
N LEU A 104 -9.95 -4.28 -0.79
CA LEU A 104 -11.06 -3.65 -0.09
C LEU A 104 -12.36 -3.70 -0.92
N MET A 105 -12.30 -3.37 -2.22
CA MET A 105 -13.45 -3.44 -3.11
C MET A 105 -14.00 -4.86 -3.22
N LEU A 106 -13.13 -5.87 -3.30
CA LEU A 106 -13.52 -7.28 -3.29
C LEU A 106 -14.19 -7.64 -1.96
N ALA A 107 -13.60 -7.26 -0.82
CA ALA A 107 -14.22 -7.49 0.48
C ALA A 107 -15.60 -6.82 0.59
N ASN A 108 -15.78 -5.63 0.03
CA ASN A 108 -17.09 -4.99 -0.03
C ASN A 108 -18.05 -5.77 -0.94
N ALA A 109 -17.63 -6.26 -2.09
CA ALA A 109 -18.49 -7.06 -2.98
C ALA A 109 -18.93 -8.41 -2.37
N TYR A 110 -18.10 -9.05 -1.55
CA TYR A 110 -18.41 -10.35 -0.94
C TYR A 110 -19.12 -10.26 0.42
N PHE A 111 -18.97 -9.15 1.15
CA PHE A 111 -19.50 -8.98 2.51
C PHE A 111 -20.51 -7.83 2.63
N ALA A 112 -21.01 -7.27 1.51
CA ALA A 112 -22.14 -6.35 1.47
C ALA A 112 -23.45 -7.11 1.24
#